data_AF-A0A843VXA1-F1
#
_entry.id   AF-A0A843VXA1-F1
#
_cell.length_a   1.000
_cell.length_b   1.000
_cell.length_c   1.000
_cell.angle_alpha   90.00
_cell.angle_beta   90.00
_cell.angle_gamma   90.00
#
_symmetry.space_group_name_H-M   'P 1'
#
loop_
_entity.id
_entity.type
_entity.pdbx_description
1 polymer ?
#
loop_
_entity_poly.entity_id
_entity_poly.type
_entity_poly.pdbx_seq_one_letter_code
_entity_poly.pdbx_strand_id
1 'polypeptide(L)'
;MLETRQPAVGSIVPSSWRPVSDRLAAGARCPASYVWRRPSSDSRCRPVSSGKHLLGGRDALKAMKVENMVKIKEEFDYKSLCRKLDIELDRQIAENERQQKDFEDELGRIRAEAQTHVAEAERSYNNALENERLKYQKDYLESIKKLEEQWMMKQQMHENRDECLDKKCNGEAPSSSVSEGVSEIKELLQKEILSRKSSEEEVKNLKNQVAQLKRNEATGNTELLKLHKMLEDEVYQKGKLEEEIALLRSQLLQLSLDADETRRSLERGGPGKVLNGLESFMSQARHPQLRDSGQKASIAKLFEQVGLQKILSLLESEDADVRIHAVKVVANLAAEEANQERIVEAGGLNSLLMLLRSSEDETIRRVAAGAVANLAMNETNQELIMAQGGIALLSMTAADAEDPQTLRMVAGAIANLCGNDKLQTKLRSEGGVKALLGMVRCGHPDVLAQVARGIANFAKCESRAYTQGNKTGRSLLIEDGALSWIVKNANNEASPIRRHIELALCHLAQHEINAKDMIGEGALWELVRISRDCSREDIRSLAHRTLTSSPTFQMELRRLRIDC
;
A
#
# COMPACT_ATOMS: atom_id res chain seq x y z
N MET A 1 -9.36 42.03 -34.40
CA MET A 1 -8.54 42.53 -33.27
C MET A 1 -9.45 42.62 -32.06
N LEU A 2 -9.32 41.69 -31.12
CA LEU A 2 -9.75 41.79 -29.73
C LEU A 2 -9.17 40.58 -29.01
N GLU A 3 -8.14 40.83 -28.20
CA GLU A 3 -7.46 39.88 -27.33
C GLU A 3 -8.41 39.46 -26.20
N THR A 4 -8.68 38.16 -26.07
CA THR A 4 -9.23 37.56 -24.86
C THR A 4 -8.10 36.86 -24.12
N ARG A 5 -7.58 37.52 -23.07
CA ARG A 5 -6.68 36.91 -22.08
C ARG A 5 -7.48 35.92 -21.22
N GLN A 6 -7.08 34.65 -21.22
CA GLN A 6 -7.50 33.66 -20.23
C GLN A 6 -6.75 33.88 -18.91
N PRO A 7 -7.39 33.64 -17.74
CA PRO A 7 -6.68 33.57 -16.47
C PRO A 7 -5.95 32.22 -16.34
N ALA A 8 -4.67 32.29 -15.98
CA ALA A 8 -3.86 31.13 -15.62
C ALA A 8 -4.34 30.54 -14.29
N VAL A 9 -4.82 29.30 -14.31
CA VAL A 9 -5.03 28.50 -13.10
C VAL A 9 -3.69 27.85 -12.76
N GLY A 10 -2.98 28.44 -11.81
CA GLY A 10 -1.76 27.87 -11.24
C GLY A 10 -2.10 26.67 -10.36
N SER A 11 -1.68 25.48 -10.78
CA SER A 11 -1.69 24.27 -9.95
C SER A 11 -0.61 24.39 -8.88
N ILE A 12 -0.99 24.79 -7.67
CA ILE A 12 -0.17 24.69 -6.46
C ILE A 12 -0.24 23.23 -6.00
N VAL A 13 0.83 22.47 -6.26
CA VAL A 13 1.03 21.15 -5.66
C VAL A 13 1.88 21.34 -4.40
N PRO A 14 1.41 20.98 -3.20
CA PRO A 14 2.23 21.02 -1.99
C PRO A 14 3.37 20.01 -2.08
N SER A 15 4.60 20.47 -1.86
CA SER A 15 5.84 19.71 -1.98
C SER A 15 6.15 18.74 -0.82
N SER A 16 5.15 18.29 -0.05
CA SER A 16 5.35 17.53 1.20
C SER A 16 4.90 16.06 1.16
N TRP A 17 4.42 15.52 0.04
CA TRP A 17 4.07 14.10 -0.09
C TRP A 17 5.21 13.29 -0.72
N ARG A 18 6.25 13.01 0.08
CA ARG A 18 7.18 11.90 -0.15
C ARG A 18 7.01 10.88 0.98
N PRO A 19 6.93 9.56 0.69
CA PRO A 19 6.95 8.54 1.73
C PRO A 19 8.30 8.54 2.46
N VAL A 20 8.27 8.44 3.79
CA VAL A 20 9.43 8.18 4.65
C VAL A 20 9.89 6.74 4.42
N SER A 21 10.76 6.55 3.43
CA SER A 21 11.59 5.35 3.28
C SER A 21 12.90 5.73 2.60
N ASP A 22 13.61 6.67 3.21
CA ASP A 22 15.00 7.01 2.88
C ASP A 22 15.63 7.68 4.10
N ARG A 23 15.88 6.90 5.17
CA ARG A 23 16.78 7.34 6.26
C ARG A 23 17.36 6.20 7.11
N LEU A 24 17.85 5.13 6.47
CA LEU A 24 18.73 4.15 7.12
C LEU A 24 19.80 3.63 6.13
N ALA A 25 20.74 4.50 5.71
CA ALA A 25 21.97 4.05 5.04
C ALA A 25 23.06 5.14 4.98
N ALA A 26 23.49 5.70 6.11
CA ALA A 26 24.77 6.41 6.17
C ALA A 26 25.26 6.50 7.62
N GLY A 27 26.20 5.63 8.01
CA GLY A 27 26.76 5.73 9.36
C GLY A 27 27.62 4.59 9.88
N ALA A 28 28.41 3.88 9.06
CA ALA A 28 29.49 3.04 9.61
C ALA A 28 30.62 2.87 8.58
N ARG A 29 31.64 3.73 8.68
CA ARG A 29 32.97 3.37 8.18
C ARG A 29 33.64 2.51 9.25
N CYS A 30 33.83 1.23 8.98
CA CYS A 30 34.79 0.40 9.70
C CYS A 30 36.00 0.13 8.78
N PRO A 31 37.24 0.19 9.30
CA PRO A 31 38.44 0.06 8.48
C PRO A 31 38.83 -1.41 8.26
N ALA A 32 39.33 -1.67 7.05
CA ALA A 32 40.40 -2.60 6.68
C ALA A 32 40.45 -4.01 7.30
N SER A 33 40.08 -4.99 6.46
CA SER A 33 40.86 -6.20 6.11
C SER A 33 41.46 -7.07 7.23
N TYR A 34 40.90 -8.27 7.41
CA TYR A 34 41.69 -9.49 7.63
C TYR A 34 41.08 -10.67 6.85
N VAL A 35 41.87 -11.18 5.90
CA VAL A 35 41.60 -12.35 5.05
C VAL A 35 41.79 -13.61 5.90
N TRP A 36 40.75 -14.44 6.01
CA TRP A 36 40.90 -15.85 6.40
C TRP A 36 40.55 -16.75 5.22
N ARG A 37 41.58 -17.24 4.52
CA ARG A 37 41.46 -18.40 3.63
C ARG A 37 41.23 -19.64 4.51
N ARG A 38 40.12 -20.35 4.29
CA ARG A 38 39.97 -21.75 4.75
C ARG A 38 40.80 -22.67 3.85
N PRO A 39 41.61 -23.60 4.38
CA PRO A 39 42.02 -24.77 3.62
C PRO A 39 41.01 -25.91 3.77
N SER A 40 40.90 -26.62 2.65
CA SER A 40 40.08 -27.76 2.31
C SER A 40 40.24 -28.96 3.25
N SER A 41 39.12 -29.65 3.48
CA SER A 41 39.04 -30.96 4.07
C SER A 41 39.49 -32.03 3.08
N ASP A 42 40.71 -32.55 3.21
CA ASP A 42 40.99 -33.95 2.90
C ASP A 42 42.30 -34.45 3.53
N SER A 43 42.38 -35.77 3.68
CA SER A 43 43.50 -36.63 4.11
C SER A 43 43.60 -37.03 5.60
N ARG A 44 43.28 -38.32 5.78
CA ARG A 44 43.57 -39.22 6.92
C ARG A 44 45.04 -39.16 7.35
N CYS A 45 45.30 -39.18 8.65
CA CYS A 45 46.56 -39.71 9.21
C CYS A 45 46.32 -40.47 10.53
N ARG A 46 46.75 -41.75 10.52
CA ARG A 46 46.97 -42.61 11.70
C ARG A 46 48.20 -42.12 12.50
N PRO A 47 48.37 -42.55 13.76
CA PRO A 47 49.36 -41.97 14.66
C PRO A 47 50.76 -42.53 14.40
N VAL A 48 51.78 -41.68 14.47
CA VAL A 48 53.16 -42.10 14.72
C VAL A 48 53.67 -41.36 15.95
N SER A 49 54.12 -42.18 16.90
CA SER A 49 54.70 -41.85 18.18
C SER A 49 56.12 -41.28 18.07
N SER A 50 56.47 -40.51 19.11
CA SER A 50 57.79 -40.40 19.77
C SER A 50 58.61 -39.14 19.50
N GLY A 51 58.80 -38.34 20.57
CA GLY A 51 59.81 -37.29 20.66
C GLY A 51 59.49 -36.25 21.74
N LYS A 52 59.82 -36.52 23.00
CA LYS A 52 59.73 -35.54 24.10
C LYS A 52 60.86 -34.50 23.97
N HIS A 53 60.55 -33.20 24.00
CA HIS A 53 61.46 -32.20 24.57
C HIS A 53 60.74 -31.14 25.41
N LEU A 54 61.30 -30.93 26.60
CA LEU A 54 60.86 -30.11 27.73
C LEU A 54 61.08 -28.60 27.49
N LEU A 55 60.27 -27.97 26.63
CA LEU A 55 60.26 -26.50 26.47
C LEU A 55 58.84 -25.87 26.43
N GLY A 56 57.77 -26.63 26.70
CA GLY A 56 56.40 -26.15 26.49
C GLY A 56 55.79 -25.24 27.56
N GLY A 57 56.34 -25.16 28.77
CA GLY A 57 55.63 -24.54 29.91
C GLY A 57 55.63 -23.00 29.92
N ARG A 58 56.76 -22.35 29.59
CA ARG A 58 56.86 -20.88 29.58
C ARG A 58 56.20 -20.27 28.35
N ASP A 59 56.25 -20.95 27.21
CA ASP A 59 55.67 -20.46 25.97
C ASP A 59 54.15 -20.68 25.95
N ALA A 60 53.64 -21.77 26.56
CA ALA A 60 52.20 -21.95 26.76
C ALA A 60 51.60 -20.88 27.70
N LEU A 61 52.29 -20.51 28.79
CA LEU A 61 51.80 -19.47 29.69
C LEU A 61 51.79 -18.08 29.04
N LYS A 62 52.78 -17.78 28.19
CA LYS A 62 52.81 -16.55 27.39
C LYS A 62 51.71 -16.54 26.33
N ALA A 63 51.50 -17.65 25.62
CA ALA A 63 50.43 -17.79 24.63
C ALA A 63 49.05 -17.61 25.26
N MET A 64 48.81 -18.23 26.42
CA MET A 64 47.54 -18.10 27.15
C MET A 64 47.29 -16.67 27.66
N LYS A 65 48.34 -15.96 28.10
CA LYS A 65 48.22 -14.53 28.47
C LYS A 65 47.89 -13.65 27.28
N VAL A 66 48.50 -13.90 26.13
CA VAL A 66 48.20 -13.17 24.89
C VAL A 66 46.76 -13.45 24.44
N GLU A 67 46.33 -14.71 24.47
CA GLU A 67 44.96 -15.09 24.10
C GLU A 67 43.91 -14.46 25.02
N ASN A 68 44.12 -14.50 26.35
CA ASN A 68 43.23 -13.84 27.30
C ASN A 68 43.20 -12.32 27.11
N MET A 69 44.34 -11.70 26.79
CA MET A 69 44.41 -10.27 26.51
C MET A 69 43.67 -9.90 25.22
N VAL A 70 43.74 -10.73 24.18
CA VAL A 70 43.00 -10.55 22.93
C VAL A 70 41.49 -10.66 23.18
N LYS A 71 41.03 -11.69 23.92
CA LYS A 71 39.62 -11.86 24.29
C LYS A 71 39.06 -10.67 25.09
N ILE A 72 39.81 -10.17 26.08
CA ILE A 72 39.41 -8.99 26.87
C ILE A 72 39.31 -7.75 25.98
N LYS A 73 40.23 -7.60 25.02
CA LYS A 73 40.21 -6.48 24.08
C LYS A 73 39.03 -6.56 23.12
N GLU A 74 38.75 -7.74 22.58
CA GLU A 74 37.56 -8.00 21.75
C GLU A 74 36.27 -7.68 22.52
N GLU A 75 36.12 -8.16 23.76
CA GLU A 75 34.96 -7.84 24.60
C GLU A 75 34.81 -6.34 24.88
N PHE A 76 35.92 -5.62 25.09
CA PHE A 76 35.91 -4.17 25.28
C PHE A 76 35.50 -3.44 24.00
N ASP A 77 36.02 -3.87 22.84
CA ASP A 77 35.70 -3.32 21.53
C ASP A 77 34.22 -3.57 21.18
N TYR A 78 33.68 -4.76 21.48
CA TYR A 78 32.26 -5.06 21.33
C TYR A 78 31.37 -4.22 22.24
N LYS A 79 31.72 -4.05 23.52
CA LYS A 79 30.98 -3.19 24.46
C LYS A 79 31.01 -1.71 24.03
N SER A 80 32.14 -1.25 23.50
CA SER A 80 32.28 0.11 22.96
C SER A 80 31.40 0.30 21.71
N LEU A 81 31.36 -0.69 20.82
CA LEU A 81 30.52 -0.67 19.62
C LEU A 81 29.03 -0.68 19.98
N CYS A 82 28.59 -1.52 20.92
CA CYS A 82 27.19 -1.56 21.38
C CYS A 82 26.75 -0.19 21.91
N ARG A 83 27.55 0.45 22.78
CA ARG A 83 27.25 1.80 23.28
C ARG A 83 27.13 2.85 22.18
N LYS A 84 27.93 2.75 21.12
CA LYS A 84 27.83 3.66 19.96
C LYS A 84 26.56 3.43 19.16
N LEU A 85 26.15 2.17 19.01
CA LEU A 85 24.89 1.81 18.35
C LEU A 85 23.68 2.26 19.18
N ASP A 86 23.72 2.12 20.50
CA ASP A 86 22.66 2.58 21.40
C ASP A 86 22.46 4.10 21.30
N ILE A 87 23.56 4.88 21.32
CA ILE A 87 23.50 6.34 21.16
C ILE A 87 22.93 6.73 19.79
N GLU A 88 23.30 6.00 18.73
CA GLU A 88 22.77 6.27 17.38
C GLU A 88 21.29 5.88 17.28
N LEU A 89 20.85 4.81 17.93
CA LEU A 89 19.45 4.41 18.01
C LEU A 89 18.62 5.47 18.74
N ASP A 90 19.06 5.94 19.91
CA ASP A 90 18.40 7.00 20.67
C ASP A 90 18.30 8.29 19.86
N ARG A 91 19.34 8.63 19.10
CA ARG A 91 19.35 9.79 18.19
C ARG A 91 18.29 9.66 17.10
N GLN A 92 18.13 8.48 16.52
CA GLN A 92 17.13 8.22 15.47
C GLN A 92 15.71 8.19 16.04
N ILE A 93 15.52 7.66 17.25
CA ILE A 93 14.23 7.71 17.97
C ILE A 93 13.81 9.17 18.19
N ALA A 94 14.70 10.00 18.73
CA ALA A 94 14.40 11.41 18.99
C ALA A 94 14.19 12.25 17.73
N GLU A 95 14.75 11.84 16.58
CA GLU A 95 14.50 12.47 15.28
C GLU A 95 13.14 12.06 14.72
N ASN A 96 12.77 10.77 14.84
CA ASN A 96 11.45 10.28 14.42
C ASN A 96 10.33 10.90 15.25
N GLU A 97 10.48 11.01 16.57
CA GLU A 97 9.50 11.67 17.45
C GLU A 97 9.29 13.14 17.09
N ARG A 98 10.37 13.85 16.73
CA ARG A 98 10.29 15.24 16.24
C ARG A 98 9.53 15.32 14.92
N GLN A 99 9.86 14.48 13.94
CA GLN A 99 9.16 14.46 12.66
C GLN A 99 7.69 14.11 12.84
N GLN A 100 7.35 13.16 13.70
CA GLN A 100 5.97 12.79 14.00
C GLN A 100 5.19 13.97 14.59
N LYS A 101 5.81 14.71 15.53
CA LYS A 101 5.21 15.92 16.09
C LYS A 101 4.98 17.01 15.04
N ASP A 102 5.96 17.24 14.16
CA ASP A 102 5.82 18.22 13.07
C ASP A 102 4.67 17.84 12.12
N PHE A 103 4.49 16.55 11.82
CA PHE A 103 3.36 16.05 11.04
C PHE A 103 2.01 16.24 11.77
N GLU A 104 1.95 15.98 13.07
CA GLU A 104 0.74 16.20 13.88
C GLU A 104 0.35 17.68 13.93
N ASP A 105 1.32 18.58 14.07
CA ASP A 105 1.11 20.04 14.06
C ASP A 105 0.62 20.54 12.69
N GLU A 106 1.13 19.97 11.59
CA GLU A 106 0.66 20.27 10.23
C GLU A 106 -0.77 19.78 10.00
N LEU A 107 -1.09 18.54 10.42
CA LEU A 107 -2.45 18.01 10.37
C LEU A 107 -3.43 18.85 11.19
N GLY A 108 -2.99 19.35 12.36
CA GLY A 108 -3.76 20.27 13.19
C GLY A 108 -4.10 21.57 12.47
N ARG A 109 -3.12 22.17 11.78
CA ARG A 109 -3.33 23.38 10.96
C ARG A 109 -4.29 23.16 9.82
N ILE A 110 -4.10 22.11 9.03
CA ILE A 110 -4.99 21.77 7.91
C ILE A 110 -6.43 21.53 8.40
N ARG A 111 -6.60 20.85 9.55
CA ARG A 111 -7.92 20.64 10.14
C ARG A 111 -8.59 21.96 10.55
N ALA A 112 -7.85 22.88 11.15
CA ALA A 112 -8.38 24.19 11.55
C ALA A 112 -8.78 25.05 10.34
N GLU A 113 -7.97 25.04 9.28
CA GLU A 113 -8.29 25.71 8.01
C GLU A 113 -9.55 25.12 7.37
N ALA A 114 -9.64 23.80 7.30
CA ALA A 114 -10.83 23.11 6.78
C ALA A 114 -12.10 23.45 7.58
N GLN A 115 -12.02 23.46 8.91
CA GLN A 115 -13.15 23.86 9.77
C GLN A 115 -13.57 25.31 9.54
N THR A 116 -12.61 26.21 9.32
CA THR A 116 -12.89 27.62 9.02
C THR A 116 -13.63 27.76 7.69
N HIS A 117 -13.17 27.07 6.65
CA HIS A 117 -13.83 27.06 5.34
C HIS A 117 -15.24 26.46 5.39
N VAL A 118 -15.44 25.37 6.15
CA VAL A 118 -16.78 24.80 6.35
C VAL A 118 -17.69 25.81 7.06
N ALA A 119 -17.24 26.44 8.14
CA ALA A 119 -18.03 27.43 8.87
C ALA A 119 -18.35 28.68 8.02
N GLU A 120 -17.44 29.10 7.13
CA GLU A 120 -17.68 30.18 6.17
C GLU A 120 -18.72 29.80 5.12
N ALA A 121 -18.64 28.58 4.57
CA ALA A 121 -19.61 28.07 3.61
C ALA A 121 -21.01 27.96 4.24
N GLU A 122 -21.10 27.44 5.47
CA GLU A 122 -22.37 27.37 6.22
C GLU A 122 -22.96 28.76 6.48
N ARG A 123 -22.14 29.73 6.89
CA ARG A 123 -22.59 31.13 7.04
C ARG A 123 -23.09 31.72 5.73
N SER A 124 -22.36 31.51 4.63
CA SER A 124 -22.76 31.99 3.32
C SER A 124 -24.09 31.37 2.86
N TYR A 125 -24.25 30.07 3.07
CA TYR A 125 -25.49 29.35 2.74
C TYR A 125 -26.68 29.87 3.56
N ASN A 126 -26.52 30.04 4.87
CA ASN A 126 -27.57 30.56 5.73
C ASN A 126 -27.98 31.99 5.33
N ASN A 127 -27.01 32.85 5.02
CA ASN A 127 -27.29 34.21 4.54
C ASN A 127 -28.05 34.19 3.20
N ALA A 128 -27.68 33.30 2.27
CA ALA A 128 -28.38 33.15 1.00
C ALA A 128 -29.82 32.68 1.19
N LEU A 129 -30.04 31.71 2.08
CA LEU A 129 -31.36 31.19 2.41
C LEU A 129 -32.26 32.27 3.05
N GLU A 130 -31.71 33.08 3.96
CA GLU A 130 -32.45 34.17 4.60
C GLU A 130 -32.79 35.29 3.61
N ASN A 131 -31.89 35.61 2.69
CA ASN A 131 -32.16 36.56 1.61
C ASN A 131 -33.28 36.08 0.67
N GLU A 132 -33.29 34.80 0.28
CA GLU A 132 -34.40 34.25 -0.50
C GLU A 132 -35.71 34.30 0.28
N ARG A 133 -35.70 33.93 1.57
CA ARG A 133 -36.88 34.00 2.43
C ARG A 133 -37.46 35.42 2.50
N LEU A 134 -36.60 36.43 2.70
CA LEU A 134 -37.02 37.84 2.71
C LEU A 134 -37.56 38.29 1.36
N LYS A 135 -36.97 37.83 0.26
CA LYS A 135 -37.46 38.11 -1.10
C LYS A 135 -38.86 37.54 -1.29
N TYR A 136 -39.08 36.26 -0.99
CA TYR A 136 -40.41 35.64 -1.07
C TYR A 136 -41.44 36.34 -0.18
N GLN A 137 -41.05 36.75 1.03
CA GLN A 137 -41.92 37.48 1.94
C GLN A 137 -42.33 38.84 1.35
N LYS A 138 -41.40 39.56 0.74
CA LYS A 138 -41.66 40.84 0.08
C LYS A 138 -42.59 40.67 -1.13
N ASP A 139 -42.32 39.67 -1.98
CA ASP A 139 -43.13 39.37 -3.16
C ASP A 139 -44.57 38.98 -2.77
N TYR A 140 -44.73 38.24 -1.67
CA TYR A 140 -46.03 37.89 -1.09
C TYR A 140 -46.80 39.14 -0.59
N LEU A 141 -46.14 40.03 0.16
CA LEU A 141 -46.71 41.29 0.62
C LEU A 141 -47.12 42.21 -0.54
N GLU A 142 -46.30 42.30 -1.58
CA GLU A 142 -46.62 43.10 -2.77
C GLU A 142 -47.82 42.51 -3.53
N SER A 143 -47.93 41.19 -3.59
CA SER A 143 -49.09 40.50 -4.18
C SER A 143 -50.37 40.77 -3.40
N ILE A 144 -50.33 40.75 -2.06
CA ILE A 144 -51.46 41.14 -1.20
C ILE A 144 -51.86 42.58 -1.48
N LYS A 145 -50.90 43.51 -1.49
CA LYS A 145 -51.18 44.92 -1.74
C LYS A 145 -51.84 45.16 -3.10
N LYS A 146 -51.38 44.48 -4.15
CA LYS A 146 -52.02 44.53 -5.49
C LYS A 146 -53.45 44.01 -5.47
N LEU A 147 -53.71 42.93 -4.72
CA LEU A 147 -55.06 42.39 -4.56
C LEU A 147 -55.98 43.35 -3.79
N GLU A 148 -55.47 44.01 -2.75
CA GLU A 148 -56.19 45.03 -2.00
C GLU A 148 -56.49 46.26 -2.87
N GLU A 149 -55.52 46.76 -3.64
CA GLU A 149 -55.73 47.86 -4.60
C GLU A 149 -56.78 47.50 -5.65
N GLN A 150 -56.73 46.28 -6.20
CA GLN A 150 -57.75 45.78 -7.13
C GLN A 150 -59.13 45.66 -6.49
N TRP A 151 -59.20 45.25 -5.22
CA TRP A 151 -60.44 45.15 -4.46
C TRP A 151 -61.05 46.54 -4.21
N MET A 152 -60.24 47.50 -3.77
CA MET A 152 -60.65 48.90 -3.56
C MET A 152 -61.15 49.54 -4.86
N MET A 153 -60.47 49.32 -5.99
CA MET A 153 -60.93 49.82 -7.30
C MET A 153 -62.26 49.21 -7.74
N LYS A 154 -62.48 47.91 -7.49
CA LYS A 154 -63.76 47.26 -7.76
C LYS A 154 -64.89 47.81 -6.88
N GLN A 155 -64.59 48.15 -5.62
CA GLN A 155 -65.57 48.72 -4.70
C GLN A 155 -65.93 50.17 -5.08
N GLN A 156 -64.96 50.98 -5.48
CA GLN A 156 -65.17 52.36 -5.94
C GLN A 156 -65.94 52.43 -7.27
N MET A 157 -65.76 51.44 -8.14
CA MET A 157 -66.59 51.25 -9.35
C MET A 157 -68.04 50.84 -9.03
N HIS A 158 -68.29 50.23 -7.86
CA HIS A 158 -69.63 49.94 -7.37
C HIS A 158 -70.28 51.17 -6.70
N GLU A 159 -69.52 51.96 -5.92
CA GLU A 159 -70.01 53.22 -5.32
C GLU A 159 -70.32 54.30 -6.38
N ASN A 160 -69.47 54.46 -7.41
CA ASN A 160 -69.74 55.37 -8.54
C ASN A 160 -70.91 54.91 -9.44
N ARG A 161 -71.36 53.65 -9.32
CA ARG A 161 -72.55 53.13 -10.02
C ARG A 161 -73.85 53.43 -9.27
N ASP A 162 -73.79 53.56 -7.95
CA ASP A 162 -74.95 53.88 -7.11
C ASP A 162 -75.22 55.40 -7.00
N GLU A 163 -74.26 56.26 -7.36
CA GLU A 163 -74.43 57.73 -7.33
C GLU A 163 -75.03 58.34 -8.61
N CYS A 164 -75.41 57.54 -9.62
CA CYS A 164 -76.02 58.06 -10.84
C CYS A 164 -77.26 57.28 -11.30
N LEU A 165 -78.26 57.08 -10.44
CA LEU A 165 -79.63 56.81 -10.89
C LEU A 165 -80.67 57.38 -9.91
N ASP A 166 -80.95 58.69 -10.05
CA ASP A 166 -82.26 59.21 -9.70
C ASP A 166 -82.69 60.31 -10.68
N LYS A 167 -83.10 59.89 -11.91
CA LYS A 167 -84.16 60.55 -12.71
C LYS A 167 -84.44 59.86 -14.06
N LYS A 168 -85.68 59.36 -14.13
CA LYS A 168 -86.61 59.22 -15.28
C LYS A 168 -86.29 58.28 -16.47
N CYS A 169 -87.12 57.24 -16.50
CA CYS A 169 -87.68 56.44 -17.60
C CYS A 169 -87.37 56.84 -19.05
N ASN A 170 -86.82 55.91 -19.84
CA ASN A 170 -87.52 55.12 -20.87
C ASN A 170 -86.52 54.33 -21.73
N GLY A 171 -86.89 53.08 -22.08
CA GLY A 171 -86.42 52.42 -23.29
C GLY A 171 -85.21 51.49 -23.15
N GLU A 172 -85.50 50.19 -23.21
CA GLU A 172 -84.71 49.08 -23.77
C GLU A 172 -83.29 48.78 -23.22
N ALA A 173 -83.12 47.52 -22.83
CA ALA A 173 -81.86 46.96 -22.34
C ALA A 173 -80.73 47.04 -23.38
N PRO A 174 -79.48 47.00 -22.91
CA PRO A 174 -78.65 45.85 -23.30
C PRO A 174 -77.99 45.19 -22.08
N SER A 175 -78.35 43.93 -21.89
CA SER A 175 -77.83 42.98 -20.90
C SER A 175 -76.43 42.41 -21.24
N SER A 176 -75.62 43.09 -22.06
CA SER A 176 -74.35 42.52 -22.56
C SER A 176 -73.12 42.79 -21.69
N SER A 177 -72.99 43.97 -21.05
CA SER A 177 -71.72 44.35 -20.39
C SER A 177 -71.50 43.69 -19.01
N VAL A 178 -72.56 43.30 -18.32
CA VAL A 178 -72.46 42.64 -17.00
C VAL A 178 -72.23 41.12 -17.16
N SER A 179 -72.71 40.52 -18.25
CA SER A 179 -72.53 39.09 -18.53
C SER A 179 -71.10 38.74 -18.97
N GLU A 180 -70.42 39.63 -19.69
CA GLU A 180 -69.01 39.46 -20.10
C GLU A 180 -68.05 39.54 -18.91
N GLY A 181 -68.18 40.56 -18.04
CA GLY A 181 -67.32 40.70 -16.86
C GLY A 181 -67.50 39.59 -15.81
N VAL A 182 -68.72 39.05 -15.66
CA VAL A 182 -68.96 37.87 -14.81
C VAL A 182 -68.34 36.61 -15.41
N SER A 183 -68.30 36.51 -16.73
CA SER A 183 -67.67 35.37 -17.43
C SER A 183 -66.14 35.41 -17.29
N GLU A 184 -65.51 36.57 -17.44
CA GLU A 184 -64.07 36.75 -17.24
C GLU A 184 -63.63 36.46 -15.80
N ILE A 185 -64.39 36.92 -14.80
CA ILE A 185 -64.09 36.64 -13.38
C ILE A 185 -64.23 35.14 -13.08
N LYS A 186 -65.22 34.46 -13.68
CA LYS A 186 -65.41 33.01 -13.53
C LYS A 186 -64.25 32.21 -14.13
N GLU A 187 -63.72 32.66 -15.26
CA GLU A 187 -62.57 32.03 -15.92
C GLU A 187 -61.27 32.25 -15.12
N LEU A 188 -61.03 33.46 -14.62
CA LEU A 188 -59.89 33.74 -13.73
C LEU A 188 -59.97 32.95 -12.42
N LEU A 189 -61.17 32.80 -11.84
CA LEU A 189 -61.38 31.99 -10.64
C LEU A 189 -61.10 30.50 -10.91
N GLN A 190 -61.53 29.97 -12.05
CA GLN A 190 -61.19 28.59 -12.44
C GLN A 190 -59.69 28.40 -12.63
N LYS A 191 -59.00 29.36 -13.26
CA LYS A 191 -57.56 29.31 -13.45
C LYS A 191 -56.79 29.34 -12.12
N GLU A 192 -57.22 30.19 -11.20
CA GLU A 192 -56.65 30.26 -9.84
C GLU A 192 -56.90 28.98 -9.04
N ILE A 193 -58.10 28.38 -9.15
CA ILE A 193 -58.41 27.09 -8.51
C ILE A 193 -57.51 25.97 -9.05
N LEU A 194 -57.25 25.94 -10.36
CA LEU A 194 -56.35 24.95 -10.97
C LEU A 194 -54.89 25.17 -10.53
N SER A 195 -54.44 26.42 -10.50
CA SER A 195 -53.12 26.79 -10.01
C SER A 195 -52.91 26.38 -8.56
N ARG A 196 -53.90 26.66 -7.69
CA ARG A 196 -53.88 26.23 -6.27
C ARG A 196 -53.80 24.72 -6.12
N LYS A 197 -54.61 23.96 -6.88
CA LYS A 197 -54.54 22.48 -6.87
C LYS A 197 -53.17 21.95 -7.28
N SER A 198 -52.53 22.58 -8.27
CA SER A 198 -51.16 22.22 -8.68
C SER A 198 -50.15 22.47 -7.57
N SER A 199 -50.22 23.64 -6.94
CA SER A 199 -49.33 24.00 -5.81
C SER A 199 -49.57 23.12 -4.56
N GLU A 200 -50.81 22.72 -4.29
CA GLU A 200 -51.15 21.81 -3.20
C GLU A 200 -50.55 20.41 -3.42
N GLU A 201 -50.57 19.90 -4.65
CA GLU A 201 -49.95 18.62 -4.98
C GLU A 201 -48.42 18.70 -4.91
N GLU A 202 -47.81 19.81 -5.30
CA GLU A 202 -46.36 20.05 -5.13
C GLU A 202 -45.96 20.09 -3.65
N VAL A 203 -46.72 20.83 -2.82
CA VAL A 203 -46.49 20.88 -1.36
C VAL A 203 -46.62 19.49 -0.73
N LYS A 204 -47.59 18.69 -1.19
CA LYS A 204 -47.77 17.31 -0.73
C LYS A 204 -46.60 16.41 -1.17
N ASN A 205 -46.09 16.58 -2.39
CA ASN A 205 -44.91 15.86 -2.86
C ASN A 205 -43.66 16.24 -2.06
N LEU A 206 -43.42 17.53 -1.83
CA LEU A 206 -42.30 18.02 -1.00
C LEU A 206 -42.40 17.51 0.45
N LYS A 207 -43.59 17.49 1.04
CA LYS A 207 -43.82 16.89 2.38
C LYS A 207 -43.46 15.41 2.42
N ASN A 208 -43.78 14.64 1.36
CA ASN A 208 -43.41 13.23 1.27
C ASN A 208 -41.89 13.04 1.17
N GLN A 209 -41.21 13.88 0.37
CA GLN A 209 -39.74 13.85 0.25
C GLN A 209 -39.06 14.19 1.58
N VAL A 210 -39.53 15.23 2.29
CA VAL A 210 -39.02 15.58 3.63
C VAL A 210 -39.25 14.44 4.62
N ALA A 211 -40.41 13.77 4.58
CA ALA A 211 -40.67 12.62 5.44
C ALA A 211 -39.75 11.44 5.13
N GLN A 212 -39.38 11.23 3.86
CA GLN A 212 -38.42 10.21 3.46
C GLN A 212 -37.00 10.54 3.93
N LEU A 213 -36.54 11.77 3.75
CA LEU A 213 -35.24 12.23 4.23
C LEU A 213 -35.10 12.07 5.75
N LYS A 214 -36.14 12.41 6.52
CA LYS A 214 -36.15 12.22 7.98
C LYS A 214 -36.04 10.74 8.41
N ARG A 215 -36.62 9.81 7.64
CA ARG A 215 -36.45 8.37 7.92
C ARG A 215 -35.02 7.93 7.63
N ASN A 216 -34.42 8.40 6.53
CA ASN A 216 -33.05 8.08 6.17
C ASN A 216 -32.03 8.67 7.16
N GLU A 217 -32.29 9.87 7.67
CA GLU A 217 -31.50 10.50 8.73
C GLU A 217 -31.60 9.71 10.04
N ALA A 218 -32.80 9.26 10.42
CA ALA A 218 -32.98 8.41 11.59
C ALA A 218 -32.23 7.07 11.47
N THR A 219 -32.27 6.42 10.30
CA THR A 219 -31.50 5.19 10.07
C THR A 219 -30.00 5.44 10.14
N GLY A 220 -29.49 6.51 9.50
CA GLY A 220 -28.08 6.89 9.57
C GLY A 220 -27.62 7.18 11.01
N ASN A 221 -28.45 7.89 11.80
CA ASN A 221 -28.17 8.16 13.21
C ASN A 221 -28.11 6.88 14.05
N THR A 222 -28.95 5.87 13.77
CA THR A 222 -28.86 4.58 14.46
C THR A 222 -27.60 3.78 14.10
N GLU A 223 -27.11 3.89 12.86
CA GLU A 223 -25.87 3.25 12.43
C GLU A 223 -24.65 3.93 13.04
N LEU A 224 -24.63 5.28 13.07
CA LEU A 224 -23.59 6.05 13.75
C LEU A 224 -23.49 5.72 15.24
N LEU A 225 -24.62 5.51 15.92
CA LEU A 225 -24.67 5.08 17.32
C LEU A 225 -24.10 3.67 17.51
N LYS A 226 -24.39 2.74 16.59
CA LYS A 226 -23.80 1.39 16.63
C LYS A 226 -22.29 1.42 16.43
N LEU A 227 -21.81 2.23 15.49
CA LEU A 227 -20.38 2.39 15.23
C LEU A 227 -19.64 3.03 16.41
N HIS A 228 -20.23 4.04 17.05
CA HIS A 228 -19.66 4.62 18.28
C HIS A 228 -19.53 3.58 19.39
N LYS A 229 -20.57 2.76 19.62
CA LYS A 229 -20.53 1.71 20.63
C LYS A 229 -19.47 0.66 20.34
N MET A 230 -19.33 0.24 19.08
CA MET A 230 -18.27 -0.69 18.68
C MET A 230 -16.87 -0.10 18.91
N LEU A 231 -16.69 1.19 18.62
CA LEU A 231 -15.42 1.86 18.85
C LEU A 231 -15.08 1.93 20.35
N GLU A 232 -16.06 2.20 21.21
CA GLU A 232 -15.88 2.17 22.67
C GLU A 232 -15.49 0.77 23.16
N ASP A 233 -16.13 -0.28 22.65
CA ASP A 233 -15.82 -1.67 22.98
C ASP A 233 -14.38 -2.04 22.55
N GLU A 234 -13.94 -1.62 21.36
CA GLU A 234 -12.56 -1.84 20.87
C GLU A 234 -11.52 -1.09 21.71
N VAL A 235 -11.78 0.16 22.09
CA VAL A 235 -10.90 0.93 22.98
C VAL A 235 -10.75 0.24 24.34
N TYR A 236 -11.85 -0.32 24.87
CA TYR A 236 -11.83 -1.08 26.11
C TYR A 236 -11.02 -2.38 26.00
N GLN A 237 -11.18 -3.14 24.91
CA GLN A 237 -10.37 -4.36 24.68
C GLN A 237 -8.89 -4.05 24.50
N LYS A 238 -8.57 -2.98 23.78
CA LYS A 238 -7.19 -2.50 23.61
C LYS A 238 -6.54 -2.21 24.97
N GLY A 239 -7.25 -1.53 25.88
CA GLY A 239 -6.73 -1.26 27.23
C GLY A 239 -6.39 -2.53 28.01
N LYS A 240 -7.22 -3.58 27.92
CA LYS A 240 -6.92 -4.87 28.55
C LYS A 240 -5.68 -5.53 27.98
N LEU A 241 -5.54 -5.52 26.66
CA LEU A 241 -4.36 -6.10 25.99
C LEU A 241 -3.08 -5.34 26.35
N GLU A 242 -3.16 -4.01 26.48
CA GLU A 242 -2.03 -3.19 26.92
C GLU A 242 -1.61 -3.50 28.37
N GLU A 243 -2.56 -3.71 29.28
CA GLU A 243 -2.29 -4.18 30.64
C GLU A 243 -1.63 -5.57 30.68
N GLU A 244 -2.12 -6.51 29.86
CA GLU A 244 -1.52 -7.85 29.75
C GLU A 244 -0.09 -7.80 29.19
N ILE A 245 0.15 -6.98 28.16
CA ILE A 245 1.48 -6.77 27.59
C ILE A 245 2.43 -6.17 28.65
N ALA A 246 1.96 -5.21 29.44
CA ALA A 246 2.76 -4.62 30.52
C ALA A 246 3.12 -5.67 31.59
N LEU A 247 2.18 -6.53 31.96
CA LEU A 247 2.39 -7.59 32.94
C LEU A 247 3.38 -8.66 32.43
N LEU A 248 3.26 -9.06 31.17
CA LEU A 248 4.19 -10.01 30.52
C LEU A 248 5.62 -9.42 30.40
N ARG A 249 5.74 -8.12 30.08
CA ARG A 249 7.04 -7.43 30.06
C ARG A 249 7.69 -7.41 31.44
N SER A 250 6.91 -7.18 32.50
CA SER A 250 7.40 -7.23 33.88
C SER A 250 7.90 -8.64 34.26
N GLN A 251 7.15 -9.68 33.91
CA GLN A 251 7.55 -11.07 34.15
C GLN A 251 8.84 -11.44 33.39
N LEU A 252 8.98 -11.02 32.14
CA LEU A 252 10.19 -11.27 31.35
C LEU A 252 11.41 -10.58 31.97
N LEU A 253 11.22 -9.35 32.49
CA LEU A 253 12.29 -8.61 33.16
C LEU A 253 12.73 -9.30 34.44
N GLN A 254 11.78 -9.84 35.22
CA GLN A 254 12.08 -10.63 36.42
C GLN A 254 12.86 -11.91 36.07
N LEU A 255 12.43 -12.66 35.05
CA LEU A 255 13.14 -13.86 34.60
C LEU A 255 14.56 -13.55 34.09
N SER A 256 14.75 -12.40 33.44
CA SER A 256 16.08 -11.96 33.02
C SER A 256 16.98 -11.62 34.19
N LEU A 257 16.44 -10.99 35.25
CA LEU A 257 17.18 -10.69 36.48
C LEU A 257 17.57 -11.97 37.23
N ASP A 258 16.65 -12.92 37.35
CA ASP A 258 16.89 -14.22 37.99
C ASP A 258 17.94 -15.05 37.22
N ALA A 259 17.91 -14.99 35.88
CA ALA A 259 18.89 -15.62 35.00
C ALA A 259 20.29 -14.99 35.13
N ASP A 260 20.37 -13.67 35.25
CA ASP A 260 21.63 -12.96 35.49
C ASP A 260 22.19 -13.24 36.89
N GLU A 261 21.33 -13.36 37.91
CA GLU A 261 21.73 -13.71 39.27
C GLU A 261 22.27 -15.16 39.34
N THR A 262 21.59 -16.11 38.71
CA THR A 262 22.09 -17.49 38.58
C THR A 262 23.40 -17.56 37.81
N ARG A 263 23.57 -16.76 36.75
CA ARG A 263 24.84 -16.66 36.02
C ARG A 263 25.98 -16.10 36.88
N ARG A 264 25.73 -15.06 37.67
CA ARG A 264 26.73 -14.48 38.60
C ARG A 264 27.09 -15.45 39.73
N SER A 265 26.14 -16.26 40.21
CA SER A 265 26.40 -17.30 41.21
C SER A 265 27.25 -18.45 40.65
N LEU A 266 27.06 -18.82 39.37
CA LEU A 266 27.90 -19.80 38.68
C LEU A 266 29.34 -19.29 38.44
N GLU A 267 29.52 -18.01 38.12
CA GLU A 267 30.86 -17.42 37.91
C GLU A 267 31.66 -17.22 39.20
N ARG A 268 31.00 -17.16 40.38
CA ARG A 268 31.68 -16.99 41.68
C ARG A 268 32.19 -18.32 42.29
N GLY A 269 31.84 -19.47 41.69
CA GLY A 269 32.26 -20.81 42.17
C GLY A 269 33.45 -21.40 41.39
N GLY A 270 34.65 -21.40 42.00
CA GLY A 270 35.79 -22.18 41.53
C GLY A 270 35.67 -23.69 41.82
N PRO A 271 36.43 -24.56 41.13
CA PRO A 271 36.08 -25.97 40.96
C PRO A 271 36.41 -26.79 42.19
N GLY A 272 35.39 -27.34 42.85
CA GLY A 272 35.58 -28.37 43.87
C GLY A 272 34.50 -28.44 44.94
N LYS A 273 33.32 -28.96 44.59
CA LYS A 273 32.62 -30.00 45.38
C LYS A 273 31.33 -30.41 44.68
N VAL A 274 31.23 -31.73 44.51
CA VAL A 274 30.09 -32.49 43.99
C VAL A 274 28.89 -32.37 44.96
N LEU A 275 27.70 -32.42 44.35
CA LEU A 275 26.35 -32.71 44.85
C LEU A 275 26.19 -32.89 46.37
N ASN A 276 25.26 -32.09 46.94
CA ASN A 276 24.20 -32.57 47.83
C ASN A 276 23.21 -31.43 48.09
N GLY A 277 21.97 -31.56 47.61
CA GLY A 277 20.90 -30.62 48.00
C GLY A 277 19.81 -30.32 46.97
N LEU A 278 19.66 -31.09 45.88
CA LEU A 278 18.58 -30.87 44.91
C LEU A 278 17.44 -31.88 45.05
N GLU A 279 16.84 -31.98 46.24
CA GLU A 279 15.59 -32.76 46.44
C GLU A 279 14.52 -32.05 47.30
N SER A 280 14.69 -30.78 47.69
CA SER A 280 13.75 -30.15 48.66
C SER A 280 13.01 -28.90 48.17
N PHE A 281 12.74 -28.73 46.86
CA PHE A 281 11.91 -27.61 46.39
C PHE A 281 10.94 -27.89 45.24
N MET A 282 10.66 -29.16 44.92
CA MET A 282 9.65 -29.51 43.90
C MET A 282 8.26 -29.84 44.46
N SER A 283 7.93 -29.45 45.69
CA SER A 283 6.63 -29.75 46.28
C SER A 283 5.93 -28.50 46.81
N GLN A 284 5.44 -27.65 45.91
CA GLN A 284 4.23 -26.83 46.09
C GLN A 284 3.99 -25.93 44.87
N ALA A 285 3.31 -26.46 43.86
CA ALA A 285 2.50 -25.65 42.96
C ALA A 285 1.28 -26.48 42.57
N ARG A 286 0.15 -26.18 43.21
CA ARG A 286 -1.14 -26.80 42.90
C ARG A 286 -1.52 -26.43 41.48
N HIS A 287 -1.87 -27.42 40.68
CA HIS A 287 -2.63 -27.25 39.45
C HIS A 287 -3.96 -26.52 39.71
N PRO A 288 -4.31 -25.52 38.86
CA PRO A 288 -5.64 -25.41 38.30
C PRO A 288 -5.61 -26.09 36.93
N GLN A 289 -6.63 -26.90 36.68
CA GLN A 289 -6.73 -27.75 35.51
C GLN A 289 -6.77 -26.95 34.19
N LEU A 290 -5.82 -27.25 33.31
CA LEU A 290 -5.97 -27.08 31.88
C LEU A 290 -6.98 -28.12 31.37
N ARG A 291 -8.26 -27.76 31.40
CA ARG A 291 -9.25 -28.35 30.49
C ARG A 291 -9.57 -27.31 29.41
N ASP A 292 -9.30 -27.76 28.19
CA ASP A 292 -9.89 -27.30 26.94
C ASP A 292 -9.27 -26.06 26.25
N SER A 293 -8.18 -26.30 25.50
CA SER A 293 -7.72 -25.41 24.42
C SER A 293 -7.67 -26.09 23.05
N GLY A 294 -8.25 -27.29 22.92
CA GLY A 294 -8.40 -27.97 21.64
C GLY A 294 -9.46 -27.29 20.77
N GLN A 295 -10.56 -26.82 21.37
CA GLN A 295 -11.68 -26.26 20.62
C GLN A 295 -11.49 -24.79 20.20
N LYS A 296 -10.79 -23.95 20.98
CA LYS A 296 -10.61 -22.52 20.64
C LYS A 296 -9.74 -22.28 19.41
N ALA A 297 -8.69 -23.07 19.19
CA ALA A 297 -7.85 -22.97 17.99
C ALA A 297 -8.60 -23.44 16.74
N SER A 298 -9.41 -24.50 16.87
CA SER A 298 -10.26 -24.98 15.77
C SER A 298 -11.42 -24.03 15.49
N ILE A 299 -12.01 -23.37 16.50
CA ILE A 299 -13.09 -22.41 16.34
C ILE A 299 -12.57 -21.10 15.74
N ALA A 300 -11.40 -20.59 16.16
CA ALA A 300 -10.77 -19.43 15.52
C ALA A 300 -10.40 -19.73 14.05
N LYS A 301 -9.82 -20.91 13.77
CA LYS A 301 -9.60 -21.36 12.38
C LYS A 301 -10.89 -21.51 11.59
N LEU A 302 -11.96 -22.03 12.19
CA LEU A 302 -13.25 -22.21 11.54
C LEU A 302 -13.94 -20.85 11.32
N PHE A 303 -13.84 -19.89 12.25
CA PHE A 303 -14.37 -18.54 12.08
C PHE A 303 -13.56 -17.74 11.05
N GLU A 304 -12.23 -17.88 11.02
CA GLU A 304 -11.39 -17.31 9.97
C GLU A 304 -11.69 -17.94 8.60
N GLN A 305 -11.86 -19.27 8.53
CA GLN A 305 -12.21 -19.95 7.27
C GLN A 305 -13.63 -19.66 6.82
N VAL A 306 -14.63 -19.66 7.72
CA VAL A 306 -16.02 -19.31 7.40
C VAL A 306 -16.13 -17.82 7.07
N GLY A 307 -15.38 -16.97 7.76
CA GLY A 307 -15.26 -15.54 7.46
C GLY A 307 -14.66 -15.31 6.08
N LEU A 308 -13.56 -16.00 5.76
CA LEU A 308 -12.91 -15.94 4.46
C LEU A 308 -13.84 -16.44 3.34
N GLN A 309 -14.49 -17.58 3.51
CA GLN A 309 -15.45 -18.11 2.53
C GLN A 309 -16.60 -17.14 2.27
N LYS A 310 -17.13 -16.48 3.32
CA LYS A 310 -18.11 -15.40 3.17
C LYS A 310 -17.54 -14.22 2.38
N ILE A 311 -16.34 -13.74 2.72
CA ILE A 311 -15.71 -12.63 2.00
C ILE A 311 -15.50 -12.99 0.52
N LEU A 312 -15.07 -14.22 0.22
CA LEU A 312 -14.92 -14.69 -1.15
C LEU A 312 -16.25 -14.75 -1.89
N SER A 313 -17.35 -15.15 -1.23
CA SER A 313 -18.68 -15.10 -1.86
C SER A 313 -19.14 -13.67 -2.20
N LEU A 314 -18.67 -12.65 -1.46
CA LEU A 314 -18.98 -11.25 -1.75
C LEU A 314 -18.26 -10.72 -3.00
N LEU A 315 -17.22 -11.41 -3.49
CA LEU A 315 -16.58 -11.08 -4.77
C LEU A 315 -17.52 -11.29 -5.96
N GLU A 316 -18.55 -12.13 -5.79
CA GLU A 316 -19.58 -12.43 -6.79
C GLU A 316 -20.86 -11.59 -6.61
N SER A 317 -20.88 -10.66 -5.65
CA SER A 317 -22.02 -9.78 -5.40
C SER A 317 -22.40 -9.00 -6.66
N GLU A 318 -23.69 -8.77 -6.91
CA GLU A 318 -24.15 -7.91 -8.02
C GLU A 318 -23.86 -6.41 -7.74
N ASP A 319 -23.81 -6.03 -6.46
CA ASP A 319 -23.44 -4.68 -6.02
C ASP A 319 -21.94 -4.42 -6.22
N ALA A 320 -21.63 -3.40 -7.03
CA ALA A 320 -20.26 -3.03 -7.38
C ALA A 320 -19.45 -2.53 -6.17
N ASP A 321 -20.06 -1.77 -5.27
CA ASP A 321 -19.38 -1.27 -4.08
C ASP A 321 -19.05 -2.42 -3.14
N VAL A 322 -19.97 -3.37 -2.96
CA VAL A 322 -19.72 -4.58 -2.17
C VAL A 322 -18.56 -5.38 -2.77
N ARG A 323 -18.53 -5.59 -4.10
CA ARG A 323 -17.41 -6.28 -4.76
C ARG A 323 -16.08 -5.55 -4.57
N ILE A 324 -16.06 -4.22 -4.72
CA ILE A 324 -14.85 -3.40 -4.53
C ILE A 324 -14.32 -3.54 -3.10
N HIS A 325 -15.18 -3.48 -2.09
CA HIS A 325 -14.76 -3.62 -0.70
C HIS A 325 -14.31 -5.05 -0.41
N ALA A 326 -15.00 -6.07 -0.94
CA ALA A 326 -14.60 -7.46 -0.79
C ALA A 326 -13.20 -7.72 -1.38
N VAL A 327 -12.93 -7.25 -2.60
CA VAL A 327 -11.61 -7.45 -3.23
C VAL A 327 -10.49 -6.71 -2.49
N LYS A 328 -10.78 -5.53 -1.92
CA LYS A 328 -9.83 -4.80 -1.06
C LYS A 328 -9.53 -5.56 0.22
N VAL A 329 -10.54 -6.13 0.88
CA VAL A 329 -10.35 -6.96 2.07
C VAL A 329 -9.48 -8.17 1.74
N VAL A 330 -9.76 -8.87 0.64
CA VAL A 330 -8.95 -10.01 0.19
C VAL A 330 -7.50 -9.59 -0.12
N ALA A 331 -7.30 -8.46 -0.80
CA ALA A 331 -5.96 -7.94 -1.10
C ALA A 331 -5.15 -7.63 0.16
N ASN A 332 -5.80 -7.03 1.16
CA ASN A 332 -5.18 -6.74 2.46
C ASN A 332 -4.86 -8.03 3.22
N LEU A 333 -5.77 -9.00 3.24
CA LEU A 333 -5.52 -10.29 3.87
C LEU A 333 -4.36 -11.04 3.18
N ALA A 334 -4.26 -10.96 1.85
CA ALA A 334 -3.18 -11.58 1.08
C ALA A 334 -1.80 -10.95 1.33
N ALA A 335 -1.74 -9.72 1.84
CA ALA A 335 -0.47 -9.07 2.20
C ALA A 335 0.23 -9.80 3.36
N GLU A 336 -0.53 -10.49 4.21
CA GLU A 336 -0.01 -11.30 5.30
C GLU A 336 0.38 -12.71 4.81
N GLU A 337 1.66 -13.07 4.94
CA GLU A 337 2.20 -14.37 4.48
C GLU A 337 1.40 -15.56 5.02
N ALA A 338 1.01 -15.52 6.29
CA ALA A 338 0.27 -16.58 6.96
C ALA A 338 -1.13 -16.86 6.35
N ASN A 339 -1.68 -15.92 5.59
CA ASN A 339 -3.00 -16.03 4.96
C ASN A 339 -2.94 -16.46 3.50
N GLN A 340 -1.79 -16.31 2.83
CA GLN A 340 -1.67 -16.49 1.38
C GLN A 340 -2.10 -17.89 0.93
N GLU A 341 -1.59 -18.94 1.58
CA GLU A 341 -1.96 -20.32 1.25
C GLU A 341 -3.44 -20.58 1.54
N ARG A 342 -3.97 -20.10 2.68
CA ARG A 342 -5.37 -20.29 3.07
C ARG A 342 -6.34 -19.63 2.10
N ILE A 343 -5.98 -18.45 1.58
CA ILE A 343 -6.78 -17.75 0.55
C ILE A 343 -6.84 -18.59 -0.72
N VAL A 344 -5.72 -19.19 -1.15
CA VAL A 344 -5.69 -20.05 -2.33
C VAL A 344 -6.48 -21.35 -2.10
N GLU A 345 -6.29 -22.01 -0.95
CA GLU A 345 -7.05 -23.21 -0.55
C GLU A 345 -8.55 -22.95 -0.49
N ALA A 346 -8.96 -21.76 -0.07
CA ALA A 346 -10.36 -21.33 -0.02
C ALA A 346 -10.95 -21.02 -1.40
N GLY A 347 -10.17 -21.07 -2.49
CA GLY A 347 -10.61 -20.75 -3.85
C GLY A 347 -10.43 -19.28 -4.24
N GLY A 348 -9.83 -18.46 -3.38
CA GLY A 348 -9.69 -17.01 -3.60
C GLY A 348 -8.87 -16.65 -4.83
N LEU A 349 -7.86 -17.45 -5.18
CA LEU A 349 -7.11 -17.24 -6.43
C LEU A 349 -8.02 -17.33 -7.66
N ASN A 350 -8.89 -18.35 -7.71
CA ASN A 350 -9.81 -18.52 -8.84
C ASN A 350 -10.74 -17.31 -8.96
N SER A 351 -11.30 -16.83 -7.84
CA SER A 351 -12.15 -15.64 -7.82
C SER A 351 -11.42 -14.39 -8.28
N LEU A 352 -10.17 -14.18 -7.83
CA LEU A 352 -9.35 -13.04 -8.24
C LEU A 352 -9.02 -13.07 -9.74
N LEU A 353 -8.66 -14.23 -10.28
CA LEU A 353 -8.43 -14.38 -11.72
C LEU A 353 -9.73 -14.20 -12.52
N MET A 354 -10.87 -14.65 -12.00
CA MET A 354 -12.16 -14.38 -12.65
C MET A 354 -12.46 -12.88 -12.70
N LEU A 355 -12.24 -12.14 -11.61
CA LEU A 355 -12.40 -10.68 -11.58
C LEU A 355 -11.50 -9.97 -12.59
N LEU A 356 -10.23 -10.38 -12.70
CA LEU A 356 -9.31 -9.83 -13.72
C LEU A 356 -9.80 -10.10 -15.15
N ARG A 357 -10.52 -11.20 -15.39
CA ARG A 357 -11.03 -11.58 -16.71
C ARG A 357 -12.34 -10.90 -17.08
N SER A 358 -13.26 -10.76 -16.13
CA SER A 358 -14.65 -10.34 -16.42
C SER A 358 -15.00 -8.93 -15.96
N SER A 359 -14.21 -8.30 -15.09
CA SER A 359 -14.55 -6.98 -14.57
C SER A 359 -14.19 -5.88 -15.55
N GLU A 360 -15.15 -5.03 -15.87
CA GLU A 360 -14.94 -3.78 -16.61
C GLU A 360 -14.43 -2.64 -15.70
N ASP A 361 -14.64 -2.75 -14.38
CA ASP A 361 -14.20 -1.77 -13.39
C ASP A 361 -12.68 -1.84 -13.17
N GLU A 362 -12.00 -0.73 -13.47
CA GLU A 362 -10.55 -0.59 -13.35
C GLU A 362 -10.06 -0.67 -11.90
N THR A 363 -10.84 -0.20 -10.92
CA THR A 363 -10.49 -0.33 -9.50
C THR A 363 -10.52 -1.78 -9.06
N ILE A 364 -11.51 -2.55 -9.50
CA ILE A 364 -11.56 -3.99 -9.23
C ILE A 364 -10.36 -4.69 -9.86
N ARG A 365 -10.06 -4.44 -11.14
CA ARG A 365 -8.91 -5.05 -11.83
C ARG A 365 -7.59 -4.71 -11.13
N ARG A 366 -7.39 -3.45 -10.77
CA ARG A 366 -6.21 -2.98 -10.04
C ARG A 366 -6.02 -3.69 -8.70
N VAL A 367 -7.07 -3.74 -7.88
CA VAL A 367 -6.98 -4.35 -6.54
C VAL A 367 -6.85 -5.87 -6.64
N ALA A 368 -7.52 -6.51 -7.60
CA ALA A 368 -7.36 -7.93 -7.89
C ALA A 368 -5.92 -8.26 -8.33
N ALA A 369 -5.34 -7.47 -9.23
CA ALA A 369 -3.93 -7.62 -9.62
C ALA A 369 -2.98 -7.45 -8.43
N GLY A 370 -3.28 -6.50 -7.52
CA GLY A 370 -2.54 -6.31 -6.28
C GLY A 370 -2.64 -7.52 -5.34
N ALA A 371 -3.83 -8.09 -5.19
CA ALA A 371 -4.03 -9.32 -4.42
C ALA A 371 -3.25 -10.51 -5.02
N VAL A 372 -3.30 -10.68 -6.34
CA VAL A 372 -2.52 -11.71 -7.05
C VAL A 372 -1.02 -11.47 -6.87
N ALA A 373 -0.55 -10.21 -6.88
CA ALA A 373 0.85 -9.89 -6.60
C ALA A 373 1.27 -10.33 -5.20
N ASN A 374 0.42 -10.09 -4.18
CA ASN A 374 0.68 -10.52 -2.81
C ASN A 374 0.70 -12.06 -2.71
N LEU A 375 -0.28 -12.76 -3.30
CA LEU A 375 -0.30 -14.23 -3.32
C LEU A 375 0.93 -14.81 -4.03
N ALA A 376 1.44 -14.15 -5.07
CA ALA A 376 2.63 -14.55 -5.80
C ALA A 376 3.95 -14.41 -5.00
N MET A 377 3.92 -13.88 -3.77
CA MET A 377 5.11 -13.89 -2.91
C MET A 377 5.43 -15.29 -2.37
N ASN A 378 4.45 -16.17 -2.26
CA ASN A 378 4.62 -17.57 -1.88
C ASN A 378 4.91 -18.47 -3.10
N GLU A 379 5.98 -19.27 -3.05
CA GLU A 379 6.43 -20.10 -4.18
C GLU A 379 5.39 -21.15 -4.62
N THR A 380 4.67 -21.78 -3.68
CA THR A 380 3.62 -22.77 -3.99
C THR A 380 2.48 -22.11 -4.77
N ASN A 381 2.08 -20.90 -4.35
CA ASN A 381 1.05 -20.13 -5.03
C ASN A 381 1.47 -19.68 -6.43
N GLN A 382 2.75 -19.39 -6.66
CA GLN A 382 3.26 -19.05 -7.99
C GLN A 382 3.01 -20.18 -9.00
N GLU A 383 3.25 -21.45 -8.60
CA GLU A 383 3.00 -22.60 -9.48
C GLU A 383 1.50 -22.73 -9.81
N LEU A 384 0.61 -22.47 -8.85
CA LEU A 384 -0.84 -22.46 -9.05
C LEU A 384 -1.32 -21.30 -9.94
N ILE A 385 -0.81 -20.09 -9.72
CA ILE A 385 -1.08 -18.92 -10.57
C ILE A 385 -0.69 -19.23 -12.03
N MET A 386 0.48 -19.84 -12.23
CA MET A 386 0.91 -20.27 -13.56
C MET A 386 0.03 -21.39 -14.13
N ALA A 387 -0.40 -22.36 -13.33
CA ALA A 387 -1.26 -23.44 -13.77
C ALA A 387 -2.62 -22.94 -14.30
N GLN A 388 -3.13 -21.85 -13.74
CA GLN A 388 -4.41 -21.24 -14.12
C GLN A 388 -4.31 -20.18 -15.23
N GLY A 389 -3.14 -20.04 -15.88
CA GLY A 389 -2.93 -19.06 -16.95
C GLY A 389 -2.83 -17.61 -16.44
N GLY A 390 -2.36 -17.42 -15.20
CA GLY A 390 -2.26 -16.11 -14.57
C GLY A 390 -1.38 -15.13 -15.34
N ILE A 391 -0.29 -15.57 -15.99
CA ILE A 391 0.56 -14.67 -16.79
C ILE A 391 -0.16 -14.17 -18.03
N ALA A 392 -0.84 -15.06 -18.76
CA ALA A 392 -1.63 -14.64 -19.93
C ALA A 392 -2.67 -13.59 -19.53
N LEU A 393 -3.37 -13.81 -18.42
CA LEU A 393 -4.38 -12.89 -17.93
C LEU A 393 -3.79 -11.55 -17.46
N LEU A 394 -2.73 -11.57 -16.65
CA LEU A 394 -2.01 -10.36 -16.24
C LEU A 394 -1.48 -9.58 -17.46
N SER A 395 -1.00 -10.29 -18.49
CA SER A 395 -0.53 -9.68 -19.73
C SER A 395 -1.65 -9.00 -20.51
N MET A 396 -2.84 -9.60 -20.56
CA MET A 396 -4.04 -8.99 -21.13
C MET A 396 -4.45 -7.74 -20.32
N THR A 397 -4.53 -7.86 -18.99
CA THR A 397 -4.84 -6.71 -18.12
C THR A 397 -3.85 -5.56 -18.32
N ALA A 398 -2.55 -5.84 -18.49
CA ALA A 398 -1.56 -4.79 -18.80
C ALA A 398 -1.75 -4.15 -20.17
N ALA A 399 -2.28 -4.87 -21.16
CA ALA A 399 -2.52 -4.34 -22.50
C ALA A 399 -3.75 -3.42 -22.54
N ASP A 400 -4.75 -3.72 -21.72
CA ASP A 400 -6.02 -2.99 -21.66
C ASP A 400 -5.99 -1.81 -20.67
N ALA A 401 -5.05 -1.81 -19.72
CA ALA A 401 -4.97 -0.80 -18.67
C ALA A 401 -4.21 0.47 -19.12
N GLU A 402 -4.84 1.63 -18.92
CA GLU A 402 -4.21 2.94 -19.07
C GLU A 402 -3.69 3.50 -17.74
N ASP A 403 -4.27 3.08 -16.60
CA ASP A 403 -3.91 3.57 -15.26
C ASP A 403 -2.51 3.06 -14.84
N PRO A 404 -1.54 3.95 -14.60
CA PRO A 404 -0.21 3.56 -14.13
C PRO A 404 -0.25 2.74 -12.84
N GLN A 405 -1.25 2.97 -11.98
CA GLN A 405 -1.37 2.23 -10.72
C GLN A 405 -1.77 0.77 -10.95
N THR A 406 -2.66 0.49 -11.91
CA THR A 406 -2.99 -0.87 -12.35
C THR A 406 -1.76 -1.55 -12.95
N LEU A 407 -1.08 -0.87 -13.87
CA LEU A 407 0.16 -1.38 -14.48
C LEU A 407 1.23 -1.69 -13.42
N ARG A 408 1.33 -0.88 -12.36
CA ARG A 408 2.24 -1.13 -11.25
C ARG A 408 1.91 -2.43 -10.52
N MET A 409 0.62 -2.69 -10.24
CA MET A 409 0.19 -3.93 -9.58
C MET A 409 0.47 -5.15 -10.46
N VAL A 410 0.13 -5.06 -11.75
CA VAL A 410 0.37 -6.14 -12.73
C VAL A 410 1.86 -6.43 -12.89
N ALA A 411 2.68 -5.39 -13.07
CA ALA A 411 4.14 -5.53 -13.12
C ALA A 411 4.68 -6.15 -11.83
N GLY A 412 4.13 -5.78 -10.67
CA GLY A 412 4.49 -6.37 -9.38
C GLY A 412 4.22 -7.87 -9.31
N ALA A 413 3.05 -8.32 -9.78
CA ALA A 413 2.70 -9.73 -9.85
C ALA A 413 3.64 -10.51 -10.78
N ILE A 414 3.84 -10.02 -12.01
CA ILE A 414 4.74 -10.68 -12.98
C ILE A 414 6.19 -10.70 -12.44
N ALA A 415 6.64 -9.65 -11.78
CA ALA A 415 7.98 -9.59 -11.21
C ALA A 415 8.20 -10.56 -10.05
N ASN A 416 7.17 -10.87 -9.26
CA ASN A 416 7.23 -11.93 -8.25
C ASN A 416 7.35 -13.31 -8.92
N LEU A 417 6.55 -13.56 -9.96
CA LEU A 417 6.59 -14.81 -10.74
C LEU A 417 7.93 -15.03 -11.48
N CYS A 418 8.59 -13.95 -11.91
CA CYS A 418 9.92 -13.99 -12.52
C CYS A 418 11.01 -14.51 -11.56
N GLY A 419 10.78 -14.48 -10.25
CA GLY A 419 11.72 -14.94 -9.22
C GLY A 419 11.79 -16.46 -9.05
N ASN A 420 11.00 -17.23 -9.81
CA ASN A 420 10.95 -18.68 -9.71
C ASN A 420 11.65 -19.37 -10.90
N ASP A 421 12.76 -20.04 -10.61
CA ASP A 421 13.60 -20.72 -11.61
C ASP A 421 12.81 -21.77 -12.43
N LYS A 422 11.81 -22.43 -11.83
CA LYS A 422 11.02 -23.49 -12.50
C LYS A 422 10.03 -22.92 -13.53
N LEU A 423 9.58 -21.68 -13.34
CA LEU A 423 8.46 -21.10 -14.09
C LEU A 423 8.90 -20.33 -15.34
N GLN A 424 10.19 -20.04 -15.49
CA GLN A 424 10.72 -19.14 -16.51
C GLN A 424 10.29 -19.45 -17.95
N THR A 425 10.37 -20.72 -18.36
CA THR A 425 10.03 -21.11 -19.74
C THR A 425 8.54 -20.90 -20.01
N LYS A 426 7.69 -21.25 -19.04
CA LYS A 426 6.24 -21.06 -19.12
C LYS A 426 5.87 -19.57 -19.08
N LEU A 427 6.48 -18.81 -18.17
CA LEU A 427 6.31 -17.35 -18.04
C LEU A 427 6.65 -16.64 -19.36
N ARG A 428 7.74 -17.03 -20.02
CA ARG A 428 8.08 -16.50 -21.35
C ARG A 428 7.04 -16.88 -22.39
N SER A 429 6.65 -18.16 -22.46
CA SER A 429 5.69 -18.65 -23.48
C SER A 429 4.31 -18.02 -23.35
N GLU A 430 3.88 -17.67 -22.14
CA GLU A 430 2.62 -16.97 -21.88
C GLU A 430 2.72 -15.44 -22.04
N GLY A 431 3.88 -14.92 -22.47
CA GLY A 431 4.05 -13.52 -22.81
C GLY A 431 4.47 -12.61 -21.65
N GLY A 432 4.85 -13.15 -20.48
CA GLY A 432 5.19 -12.34 -19.30
C GLY A 432 6.34 -11.36 -19.54
N VAL A 433 7.40 -11.78 -20.24
CA VAL A 433 8.53 -10.88 -20.60
C VAL A 433 8.06 -9.78 -21.56
N LYS A 434 7.25 -10.12 -22.56
CA LYS A 434 6.69 -9.15 -23.51
C LYS A 434 5.77 -8.15 -22.81
N ALA A 435 4.97 -8.58 -21.83
CA ALA A 435 4.12 -7.70 -21.04
C ALA A 435 4.95 -6.70 -20.22
N LEU A 436 6.01 -7.16 -19.54
CA LEU A 436 6.94 -6.27 -18.83
C LEU A 436 7.53 -5.20 -19.77
N LEU A 437 7.99 -5.59 -20.95
CA LEU A 437 8.53 -4.66 -21.95
C LEU A 437 7.45 -3.75 -22.57
N GLY A 438 6.22 -4.22 -22.69
CA GLY A 438 5.08 -3.41 -23.15
C GLY A 438 4.75 -2.28 -22.19
N MET A 439 4.76 -2.56 -20.88
CA MET A 439 4.47 -1.58 -19.83
C MET A 439 5.52 -0.46 -19.72
N VAL A 440 6.72 -0.64 -20.29
CA VAL A 440 7.74 0.42 -20.35
C VAL A 440 7.20 1.71 -20.96
N ARG A 441 6.27 1.60 -21.91
CA ARG A 441 5.71 2.74 -22.67
C ARG A 441 4.95 3.74 -21.80
N CYS A 442 4.47 3.35 -20.61
CA CYS A 442 3.75 4.27 -19.73
C CYS A 442 4.67 5.31 -19.08
N GLY A 443 5.98 5.07 -19.03
CA GLY A 443 6.99 6.00 -18.51
C GLY A 443 6.89 6.30 -17.00
N HIS A 444 5.93 5.71 -16.28
CA HIS A 444 5.73 5.99 -14.87
C HIS A 444 6.83 5.33 -14.00
N PRO A 445 7.56 6.09 -13.15
CA PRO A 445 8.72 5.58 -12.42
C PRO A 445 8.44 4.31 -11.59
N ASP A 446 7.29 4.27 -10.91
CA ASP A 446 6.93 3.10 -10.10
C ASP A 446 6.68 1.83 -10.93
N VAL A 447 6.11 1.99 -12.14
CA VAL A 447 5.88 0.87 -13.06
C VAL A 447 7.23 0.39 -13.58
N LEU A 448 8.08 1.31 -14.01
CA LEU A 448 9.43 1.01 -14.49
C LEU A 448 10.29 0.33 -13.41
N ALA A 449 10.12 0.70 -12.13
CA ALA A 449 10.79 0.04 -11.01
C ALA A 449 10.36 -1.44 -10.86
N GLN A 450 9.06 -1.72 -11.01
CA GLN A 450 8.55 -3.11 -10.99
C GLN A 450 8.99 -3.89 -12.23
N VAL A 451 9.00 -3.27 -13.41
CA VAL A 451 9.52 -3.87 -14.64
C VAL A 451 11.01 -4.21 -14.50
N ALA A 452 11.82 -3.27 -14.01
CA ALA A 452 13.24 -3.50 -13.73
C ALA A 452 13.43 -4.64 -12.72
N ARG A 453 12.64 -4.67 -11.65
CA ARG A 453 12.66 -5.75 -10.66
C ARG A 453 12.35 -7.11 -11.29
N GLY A 454 11.33 -7.20 -12.13
CA GLY A 454 10.96 -8.43 -12.83
C GLY A 454 12.06 -8.93 -13.76
N ILE A 455 12.66 -8.04 -14.55
CA ILE A 455 13.78 -8.35 -15.43
C ILE A 455 15.00 -8.81 -14.63
N ALA A 456 15.33 -8.15 -13.51
CA ALA A 456 16.44 -8.53 -12.65
C ALA A 456 16.22 -9.91 -12.00
N ASN A 457 15.01 -10.19 -11.53
CA ASN A 457 14.64 -11.49 -10.98
C ASN A 457 14.78 -12.59 -12.05
N PHE A 458 14.24 -12.36 -13.25
CA PHE A 458 14.34 -13.31 -14.34
C PHE A 458 15.80 -13.59 -14.72
N ALA A 459 16.62 -12.55 -14.88
CA ALA A 459 18.04 -12.68 -15.20
C ALA A 459 18.80 -13.46 -14.12
N LYS A 460 18.54 -13.18 -12.84
CA LYS A 460 19.13 -13.90 -11.70
C LYS A 460 18.77 -15.37 -11.72
N CYS A 461 17.49 -15.69 -11.91
CA CYS A 461 16.99 -17.05 -11.96
C CYS A 461 17.57 -17.83 -13.16
N GLU A 462 17.72 -17.16 -14.32
CA GLU A 462 18.31 -17.74 -15.51
C GLU A 462 19.81 -18.03 -15.31
N SER A 463 20.50 -17.11 -14.63
CA SER A 463 21.89 -17.25 -14.21
C SER A 463 22.14 -18.43 -13.27
N ARG A 464 21.24 -18.65 -12.31
CA ARG A 464 21.28 -19.83 -11.43
C ARG A 464 21.07 -21.12 -12.21
N ALA A 465 20.06 -21.17 -13.08
CA ALA A 465 19.75 -22.35 -13.88
C ALA A 465 20.90 -22.73 -14.83
N TYR A 466 21.59 -21.75 -15.41
CA TYR A 466 22.79 -21.98 -16.24
C TYR A 466 23.96 -22.52 -15.42
N THR A 467 24.24 -21.94 -14.25
CA THR A 467 25.32 -22.40 -13.38
C THR A 467 25.10 -23.83 -12.89
N GLN A 468 23.83 -24.25 -12.73
CA GLN A 468 23.46 -25.62 -12.39
C GLN A 468 23.47 -26.60 -13.57
N GLY A 469 23.70 -26.12 -14.80
CA GLY A 469 23.66 -26.95 -16.01
C GLY A 469 22.25 -27.30 -16.50
N ASN A 470 21.20 -26.74 -15.89
CA ASN A 470 19.80 -27.00 -16.23
C ASN A 470 19.34 -26.25 -17.48
N LYS A 471 20.03 -25.15 -17.81
CA LYS A 471 19.78 -24.35 -19.01
C LYS A 471 21.07 -24.10 -19.77
N THR A 472 20.99 -24.22 -21.08
CA THR A 472 22.07 -23.87 -22.01
C THR A 472 21.50 -22.98 -23.10
N GLY A 473 22.35 -22.11 -23.66
CA GLY A 473 21.93 -21.20 -24.72
C GLY A 473 21.88 -19.73 -24.30
N ARG A 474 21.50 -18.91 -25.27
CA ARG A 474 21.33 -17.46 -25.17
C ARG A 474 20.23 -17.13 -24.18
N SER A 475 20.38 -16.01 -23.46
CA SER A 475 19.34 -15.59 -22.52
C SER A 475 18.01 -15.29 -23.21
N LEU A 476 16.93 -15.78 -22.62
CA LEU A 476 15.55 -15.55 -23.08
C LEU A 476 15.19 -14.06 -23.06
N LEU A 477 15.75 -13.29 -22.12
CA LEU A 477 15.58 -11.84 -22.07
C LEU A 477 16.22 -11.15 -23.28
N ILE A 478 17.39 -11.62 -23.73
CA ILE A 478 18.07 -11.08 -24.91
C ILE A 478 17.29 -11.50 -26.17
N GLU A 479 16.79 -12.74 -26.24
CA GLU A 479 15.93 -13.19 -27.34
C GLU A 479 14.64 -12.37 -27.48
N ASP A 480 14.04 -11.96 -26.37
CA ASP A 480 12.82 -11.15 -26.37
C ASP A 480 13.11 -9.63 -26.49
N GLY A 481 14.37 -9.25 -26.75
CA GLY A 481 14.77 -7.86 -27.02
C GLY A 481 14.88 -6.96 -25.78
N ALA A 482 14.94 -7.52 -24.57
CA ALA A 482 15.05 -6.73 -23.34
C ALA A 482 16.41 -6.03 -23.19
N LEU A 483 17.48 -6.55 -23.82
CA LEU A 483 18.86 -6.08 -23.62
C LEU A 483 19.03 -4.59 -23.90
N SER A 484 18.47 -4.09 -25.00
CA SER A 484 18.57 -2.67 -25.37
C SER A 484 17.95 -1.75 -24.29
N TRP A 485 16.79 -2.14 -23.76
CA TRP A 485 16.13 -1.40 -22.68
C TRP A 485 16.92 -1.47 -21.37
N ILE A 486 17.49 -2.63 -21.04
CA ILE A 486 18.35 -2.83 -19.87
C ILE A 486 19.56 -1.89 -19.97
N VAL A 487 20.30 -1.90 -21.08
CA VAL A 487 21.48 -1.02 -21.26
C VAL A 487 21.10 0.45 -21.14
N LYS A 488 20.01 0.87 -21.78
CA LYS A 488 19.53 2.26 -21.72
C LYS A 488 19.20 2.74 -20.30
N ASN A 489 18.80 1.84 -19.40
CA ASN A 489 18.43 2.17 -18.02
C ASN A 489 19.52 1.84 -16.99
N ALA A 490 20.70 1.41 -17.42
CA ALA A 490 21.78 1.03 -16.53
C ALA A 490 22.27 2.20 -15.66
N ASN A 491 22.21 3.42 -16.19
CA ASN A 491 22.55 4.66 -15.48
C ASN A 491 21.31 5.52 -15.18
N ASN A 492 20.16 4.89 -14.90
CA ASN A 492 18.92 5.62 -14.57
C ASN A 492 19.10 6.44 -13.27
N GLU A 493 18.52 7.64 -13.21
CA GLU A 493 18.62 8.51 -12.02
C GLU A 493 17.89 7.91 -10.81
N ALA A 494 16.76 7.23 -11.03
CA ALA A 494 15.99 6.58 -9.98
C ALA A 494 16.76 5.36 -9.42
N SER A 495 17.16 5.48 -8.16
CA SER A 495 17.94 4.45 -7.45
C SER A 495 17.33 3.03 -7.53
N PRO A 496 16.00 2.84 -7.37
CA PRO A 496 15.40 1.50 -7.45
C PRO A 496 15.53 0.88 -8.84
N ILE A 497 15.29 1.66 -9.91
CA ILE A 497 15.41 1.18 -11.30
C ILE A 497 16.86 0.81 -11.58
N ARG A 498 17.77 1.77 -11.33
CA ARG A 498 19.22 1.59 -11.56
C ARG A 498 19.73 0.32 -10.90
N ARG A 499 19.45 0.13 -9.60
CA ARG A 499 19.87 -1.06 -8.84
C ARG A 499 19.45 -2.38 -9.51
N HIS A 500 18.19 -2.48 -9.92
CA HIS A 500 17.67 -3.70 -10.54
C HIS A 500 18.30 -3.94 -11.91
N ILE A 501 18.49 -2.90 -12.70
CA ILE A 501 19.13 -3.01 -14.02
C ILE A 501 20.61 -3.39 -13.92
N GLU A 502 21.35 -2.80 -12.99
CA GLU A 502 22.75 -3.16 -12.74
C GLU A 502 22.87 -4.65 -12.34
N LEU A 503 21.97 -5.14 -11.48
CA LEU A 503 21.88 -6.57 -11.15
C LEU A 503 21.56 -7.43 -12.38
N ALA A 504 20.59 -7.02 -13.21
CA ALA A 504 20.22 -7.75 -14.42
C ALA A 504 21.41 -7.88 -15.39
N LEU A 505 22.14 -6.78 -15.63
CA LEU A 505 23.34 -6.79 -16.48
C LEU A 505 24.40 -7.75 -15.95
N CYS A 506 24.70 -7.69 -14.65
CA CYS A 506 25.67 -8.59 -14.02
C CYS A 506 25.26 -10.07 -14.12
N HIS A 507 23.96 -10.39 -14.03
CA HIS A 507 23.49 -11.76 -14.18
C HIS A 507 23.52 -12.24 -15.64
N LEU A 508 23.12 -11.40 -16.60
CA LEU A 508 23.21 -11.73 -18.02
C LEU A 508 24.66 -11.94 -18.48
N ALA A 509 25.58 -11.14 -17.95
CA ALA A 509 27.00 -11.18 -18.29
C ALA A 509 27.72 -12.44 -17.78
N GLN A 510 27.18 -13.14 -16.79
CA GLN A 510 27.78 -14.39 -16.31
C GLN A 510 27.71 -15.52 -17.35
N HIS A 511 26.88 -15.38 -18.39
CA HIS A 511 26.78 -16.37 -19.45
C HIS A 511 27.69 -15.95 -20.60
N GLU A 512 28.73 -16.75 -20.85
CA GLU A 512 29.70 -16.46 -21.92
C GLU A 512 29.03 -16.31 -23.30
N ILE A 513 27.97 -17.07 -23.56
CA ILE A 513 27.23 -17.01 -24.82
C ILE A 513 26.55 -15.64 -25.05
N ASN A 514 26.21 -14.92 -23.99
CA ASN A 514 25.60 -13.58 -24.10
C ASN A 514 26.63 -12.49 -24.39
N ALA A 515 27.93 -12.75 -24.18
CA ALA A 515 28.95 -11.70 -24.19
C ALA A 515 29.01 -10.91 -25.50
N LYS A 516 28.85 -11.57 -26.64
CA LYS A 516 28.86 -10.91 -27.96
C LYS A 516 27.66 -9.97 -28.15
N ASP A 517 26.46 -10.41 -27.78
CA ASP A 517 25.26 -9.57 -27.84
C ASP A 517 25.41 -8.36 -26.91
N MET A 518 25.92 -8.60 -25.70
CA MET A 518 26.15 -7.56 -24.70
C MET A 518 27.18 -6.53 -25.16
N ILE A 519 28.27 -6.94 -25.82
CA ILE A 519 29.23 -6.01 -26.42
C ILE A 519 28.56 -5.22 -27.56
N GLY A 520 27.80 -5.90 -28.43
CA GLY A 520 27.13 -5.28 -29.57
C GLY A 520 26.14 -4.18 -29.18
N GLU A 521 25.39 -4.38 -28.09
CA GLU A 521 24.43 -3.40 -27.55
C GLU A 521 25.08 -2.36 -26.59
N GLY A 522 26.40 -2.39 -26.40
CA GLY A 522 27.12 -1.43 -25.57
C GLY A 522 27.07 -1.70 -24.06
N ALA A 523 26.57 -2.86 -23.64
CA ALA A 523 26.49 -3.25 -22.22
C ALA A 523 27.86 -3.37 -21.53
N LEU A 524 28.93 -3.60 -22.30
CA LEU A 524 30.30 -3.67 -21.76
C LEU A 524 30.71 -2.37 -21.03
N TRP A 525 30.36 -1.21 -21.59
CA TRP A 525 30.69 0.08 -20.97
C TRP A 525 29.96 0.28 -19.64
N GLU A 526 28.68 -0.11 -19.61
CA GLU A 526 27.89 -0.08 -18.38
C GLU A 526 28.42 -1.06 -17.34
N LEU A 527 28.84 -2.27 -17.73
CA LEU A 527 29.47 -3.21 -16.80
C LEU A 527 30.77 -2.67 -16.20
N VAL A 528 31.61 -2.00 -17.00
CA VAL A 528 32.83 -1.32 -16.52
C VAL A 528 32.49 -0.17 -15.58
N ARG A 529 31.47 0.64 -15.90
CA ARG A 529 30.98 1.69 -14.99
C ARG A 529 30.51 1.08 -13.67
N ILE A 530 29.72 0.02 -13.71
CA ILE A 530 29.20 -0.67 -12.52
C ILE A 530 30.35 -1.23 -11.67
N SER A 531 31.40 -1.80 -12.29
CA SER A 531 32.54 -2.37 -11.55
C SER A 531 33.39 -1.32 -10.83
N ARG A 532 33.26 -0.05 -11.18
CA ARG A 532 34.01 1.07 -10.56
C ARG A 532 33.12 1.91 -9.64
N ASP A 533 31.98 2.34 -10.15
CA ASP A 533 31.20 3.45 -9.60
C ASP A 533 29.92 3.01 -8.89
N CYS A 534 29.53 1.73 -8.98
CA CYS A 534 28.31 1.26 -8.30
C CYS A 534 28.44 1.43 -6.77
N SER A 535 27.41 2.02 -6.16
CA SER A 535 27.38 2.28 -4.71
C SER A 535 27.25 1.01 -3.88
N ARG A 536 26.74 -0.07 -4.47
CA ARG A 536 26.52 -1.35 -3.80
C ARG A 536 27.67 -2.31 -4.06
N GLU A 537 28.40 -2.65 -3.01
CA GLU A 537 29.61 -3.49 -3.09
C GLU A 537 29.34 -4.88 -3.67
N ASP A 538 28.20 -5.49 -3.35
CA ASP A 538 27.81 -6.80 -3.88
C ASP A 538 27.67 -6.78 -5.41
N ILE A 539 27.04 -5.74 -5.97
CA ILE A 539 26.87 -5.57 -7.41
C ILE A 539 28.19 -5.24 -8.07
N ARG A 540 28.96 -4.30 -7.48
CA ARG A 540 30.28 -3.90 -7.98
C ARG A 540 31.24 -5.08 -8.08
N SER A 541 31.34 -5.86 -7.01
CA SER A 541 32.15 -7.08 -6.95
C SER A 541 31.66 -8.14 -7.94
N LEU A 542 30.34 -8.25 -8.19
CA LEU A 542 29.80 -9.15 -9.20
C LEU A 542 30.18 -8.72 -10.62
N ALA A 543 30.07 -7.42 -10.95
CA ALA A 543 30.47 -6.87 -12.24
C ALA A 543 31.96 -7.12 -12.51
N HIS A 544 32.83 -6.77 -11.55
CA HIS A 544 34.28 -6.97 -11.68
C HIS A 544 34.65 -8.45 -11.88
N ARG A 545 34.05 -9.37 -11.09
CA ARG A 545 34.26 -10.82 -11.28
C ARG A 545 33.79 -11.30 -12.65
N THR A 546 32.70 -10.75 -13.17
CA THR A 546 32.14 -11.18 -14.46
C THR A 546 33.03 -10.72 -15.63
N LEU A 547 33.50 -9.46 -15.60
CA LEU A 547 34.44 -8.93 -16.58
C LEU A 547 35.78 -9.67 -16.58
N THR A 548 36.24 -10.12 -15.40
CA THR A 548 37.50 -10.85 -15.26
C THR A 548 37.37 -12.35 -15.49
N SER A 549 36.18 -12.93 -15.45
CA SER A 549 35.99 -14.37 -15.70
C SER A 549 35.64 -14.70 -17.15
N SER A 550 35.00 -13.79 -17.89
CA SER A 550 34.64 -13.98 -19.30
C SER A 550 35.83 -13.72 -20.24
N PRO A 551 36.29 -14.73 -21.01
CA PRO A 551 37.33 -14.54 -22.03
C PRO A 551 36.94 -13.52 -23.10
N THR A 552 35.66 -13.49 -23.52
CA THR A 552 35.18 -12.56 -24.54
C THR A 552 35.24 -11.12 -24.05
N PHE A 553 34.77 -10.83 -22.83
CA PHE A 553 34.88 -9.49 -22.26
C PHE A 553 36.34 -9.07 -22.07
N GLN A 554 37.21 -9.96 -21.56
CA GLN A 554 38.64 -9.64 -21.42
C GLN A 554 39.31 -9.30 -22.76
N MET A 555 39.00 -10.05 -23.81
CA MET A 555 39.56 -9.80 -25.15
C MET A 555 39.15 -8.41 -25.66
N GLU A 556 37.88 -8.07 -25.48
CA GLU A 556 37.32 -6.78 -25.90
C GLU A 556 37.89 -5.62 -25.07
N LEU A 557 38.04 -5.79 -23.75
CA LEU A 557 38.66 -4.79 -22.88
C LEU A 557 40.13 -4.52 -23.25
N ARG A 558 40.90 -5.56 -23.56
CA ARG A 558 42.28 -5.41 -24.06
C ARG A 558 42.32 -4.69 -25.41
N ARG A 559 41.38 -5.00 -26.31
CA ARG A 559 41.23 -4.31 -27.61
C ARG A 559 40.99 -2.81 -27.40
N LEU A 560 40.15 -2.45 -26.43
CA LEU A 560 39.79 -1.08 -26.11
C LEU A 560 40.77 -0.38 -25.15
N ARG A 561 41.76 -1.10 -24.60
CA ARG A 561 42.74 -0.61 -23.61
C ARG A 561 42.07 -0.07 -22.33
N ILE A 562 41.08 -0.80 -21.82
CA ILE A 562 40.34 -0.45 -20.60
C ILE A 562 40.74 -1.43 -19.50
N ASP A 563 41.23 -0.91 -18.37
CA ASP A 563 41.53 -1.71 -17.18
C ASP A 563 40.30 -1.86 -16.28
N CYS A 564 40.03 -3.04 -15.73
CA CYS A 564 38.83 -3.30 -14.93
C CYS A 564 39.02 -3.16 -13.42
#